data_AF-A0A093XPN3-F1
#
_entry.id   AF-A0A093XPN3-F1
#
_cell.length_a   1.000
_cell.length_b   1.000
_cell.length_c   1.000
_cell.angle_alpha   90.00
_cell.angle_beta   90.00
_cell.angle_gamma   90.00
#
_symmetry.space_group_name_H-M   'P 1'
#
loop_
_entity.id
_entity.type
_entity.pdbx_description
1 polymer ?
#
loop_
_entity_poly.entity_id
_entity_poly.type
_entity_poly.pdbx_seq_one_letter_code
_entity_poly.pdbx_strand_id
1 'polypeptide(L)'
;GWLADCLPGLGGMGYAPLGGEERREGTVVRAMGMSGTGNGDSFLRVNAVRTVAAIAKYKGDGSTTLSEALREVTGPGGELQRSAGNRWKKTGEGEGGMIGIECAVVKGEDGEVKGAQAYVLAEYNCGGMFRATVNEDGKAVARVWKEDQYEGLEGYENEGKEYDPRDLKGEKA
;
A
#
# COMPACT_ATOMS: atom_id res chain seq x y z
N GLY A 1 25.90 -16.39 15.21
CA GLY A 1 26.78 -17.37 14.53
C GLY A 1 26.87 -16.97 13.07
N TRP A 2 28.09 -16.81 12.56
CA TRP A 2 28.46 -16.17 11.28
C TRP A 2 28.02 -16.88 9.98
N LEU A 3 27.13 -17.87 10.06
CA LEU A 3 26.66 -18.64 8.89
C LEU A 3 25.20 -18.36 8.51
N ALA A 4 24.49 -17.50 9.25
CA ALA A 4 23.09 -17.18 8.96
C ALA A 4 22.90 -16.09 7.88
N ASP A 5 23.93 -15.30 7.56
CA ASP A 5 23.84 -14.17 6.63
C ASP A 5 24.05 -14.51 5.15
N CYS A 6 24.32 -15.79 4.81
CA CYS A 6 24.69 -16.19 3.45
C CYS A 6 23.68 -17.13 2.75
N LEU A 7 22.57 -17.50 3.39
CA LEU A 7 21.58 -18.42 2.82
C LEU A 7 20.16 -17.86 3.02
N PRO A 8 19.62 -17.08 2.06
CA PRO A 8 18.24 -16.64 2.07
C PRO A 8 17.35 -17.87 1.77
N GLY A 9 17.08 -18.70 2.77
CA GLY A 9 16.24 -19.89 2.61
C GLY A 9 16.22 -20.90 3.75
N LEU A 10 17.13 -20.81 4.73
CA LEU A 10 17.21 -21.81 5.84
C LEU A 10 16.75 -21.31 7.21
N GLY A 11 16.47 -20.01 7.35
CA GLY A 11 15.73 -19.51 8.50
C GLY A 11 14.24 -19.63 8.19
N GLY A 12 13.54 -20.54 8.85
CA GLY A 12 12.07 -20.67 8.82
C GLY A 12 11.32 -19.47 9.39
N MET A 13 11.80 -18.25 9.14
CA MET A 13 11.19 -16.97 9.41
C MET A 13 10.29 -16.64 8.22
N GLY A 14 9.27 -17.48 8.04
CA GLY A 14 8.18 -17.17 7.12
C GLY A 14 7.43 -15.99 7.68
N TYR A 15 7.45 -14.89 6.92
CA TYR A 15 6.53 -13.77 7.05
C TYR A 15 5.14 -14.27 7.45
N ALA A 16 4.57 -13.76 8.54
CA ALA A 16 3.26 -14.18 9.00
C ALA A 16 2.19 -13.73 7.99
N PRO A 17 1.37 -14.63 7.44
CA PRO A 17 0.28 -14.21 6.55
C PRO A 17 -0.65 -13.27 7.29
N LEU A 18 -1.20 -12.31 6.55
CA LEU A 18 -2.18 -11.38 7.09
C LEU A 18 -3.51 -12.10 7.25
N GLY A 19 -3.86 -12.40 8.50
CA GLY A 19 -5.15 -12.95 8.92
C GLY A 19 -5.18 -14.47 9.08
N GLY A 20 -5.06 -14.95 10.32
CA GLY A 20 -5.68 -16.18 10.81
C GLY A 20 -5.08 -17.54 10.39
N GLU A 21 -4.38 -18.14 11.35
CA GLU A 21 -4.19 -19.57 11.66
C GLU A 21 -3.77 -20.60 10.58
N GLU A 22 -2.84 -21.44 11.03
CA GLU A 22 -2.21 -22.62 10.41
C GLU A 22 -1.24 -22.36 9.25
N ARG A 23 -0.02 -22.86 9.46
CA ARG A 23 1.00 -23.06 8.41
C ARG A 23 0.42 -23.98 7.34
N ARG A 24 -0.27 -23.42 6.34
CA ARG A 24 -0.68 -24.16 5.15
C ARG A 24 0.59 -24.66 4.45
N GLU A 25 0.73 -25.97 4.30
CA GLU A 25 1.77 -26.61 3.50
C GLU A 25 1.83 -25.94 2.11
N GLY A 26 2.92 -25.22 1.86
CA GLY A 26 3.08 -24.44 0.63
C GLY A 26 4.03 -23.23 0.75
N THR A 27 4.29 -22.59 -0.39
CA THR A 27 5.06 -21.34 -0.49
C THR A 27 4.14 -20.18 -0.87
N VAL A 28 4.29 -19.03 -0.23
CA VAL A 28 3.56 -17.80 -0.59
C VAL A 28 4.44 -16.91 -1.46
N VAL A 29 3.96 -16.56 -2.64
CA VAL A 29 4.59 -15.57 -3.52
C VAL A 29 3.80 -14.27 -3.43
N ARG A 30 4.49 -13.17 -3.10
CA ARG A 30 3.90 -11.83 -3.06
C ARG A 30 4.44 -10.97 -4.18
N ALA A 31 3.56 -10.19 -4.78
CA ALA A 31 3.86 -9.16 -5.74
C ALA A 31 3.09 -7.89 -5.38
N MET A 32 3.63 -6.74 -5.74
CA MET A 32 2.97 -5.46 -5.51
C MET A 32 3.22 -4.52 -6.68
N GLY A 33 2.21 -3.72 -6.99
CA GLY A 33 2.32 -2.56 -7.87
C GLY A 33 1.88 -1.32 -7.09
N MET A 34 2.64 -0.24 -7.19
CA MET A 34 2.29 1.02 -6.53
C MET A 34 2.53 2.22 -7.45
N SER A 35 1.73 3.26 -7.24
CA SER A 35 1.87 4.54 -7.91
C SER A 35 1.87 5.65 -6.87
N GLY A 36 2.80 6.59 -7.01
CA GLY A 36 2.98 7.73 -6.11
C GLY A 36 2.64 9.05 -6.79
N THR A 37 2.10 9.99 -6.02
CA THR A 37 1.83 11.37 -6.45
C THR A 37 2.21 12.34 -5.34
N GLY A 38 2.63 13.56 -5.70
CA GLY A 38 3.06 14.59 -4.75
C GLY A 38 4.34 15.30 -5.18
N ASN A 39 5.12 15.77 -4.22
CA ASN A 39 6.39 16.43 -4.48
C ASN A 39 7.44 15.43 -5.02
N GLY A 40 7.73 15.49 -6.32
CA GLY A 40 8.61 14.54 -7.01
C GLY A 40 10.01 14.43 -6.40
N ASP A 41 10.62 15.54 -6.00
CA ASP A 41 11.94 15.56 -5.36
C ASP A 41 11.94 14.76 -4.05
N SER A 42 10.88 14.84 -3.26
CA SER A 42 10.73 14.07 -2.02
C SER A 42 10.60 12.57 -2.31
N PHE A 43 9.81 12.20 -3.33
CA PHE A 43 9.67 10.80 -3.75
C PHE A 43 11.00 10.20 -4.22
N LEU A 44 11.79 10.95 -4.99
CA LEU A 44 13.11 10.54 -5.45
C LEU A 44 14.11 10.44 -4.30
N ARG A 45 14.13 11.43 -3.40
CA ARG A 45 15.06 11.51 -2.27
C ARG A 45 15.00 10.29 -1.36
N VAL A 46 13.79 9.76 -1.12
CA VAL A 46 13.60 8.58 -0.26
C VAL A 46 13.31 7.29 -1.04
N ASN A 47 13.35 7.34 -2.37
CA ASN A 47 12.96 6.25 -3.27
C ASN A 47 11.64 5.58 -2.82
N ALA A 48 10.59 6.40 -2.71
CA ALA A 48 9.49 6.15 -1.78
C ALA A 48 8.76 4.81 -1.98
N VAL A 49 8.38 4.47 -3.21
CA VAL A 49 7.71 3.19 -3.51
C VAL A 49 8.61 1.98 -3.20
N ARG A 50 9.88 2.04 -3.59
CA ARG A 50 10.83 0.97 -3.27
C ARG A 50 11.02 0.83 -1.76
N THR A 51 11.02 1.94 -1.03
CA THR A 51 11.17 1.95 0.42
C THR A 51 9.99 1.30 1.11
N VAL A 52 8.75 1.50 0.63
CA VAL A 52 7.58 0.74 1.10
C VAL A 52 7.80 -0.77 0.92
N ALA A 53 8.18 -1.20 -0.28
CA ALA A 53 8.46 -2.61 -0.56
C ALA A 53 9.58 -3.18 0.32
N ALA A 54 10.63 -2.40 0.56
CA ALA A 54 11.76 -2.82 1.37
C ALA A 54 11.39 -2.95 2.86
N ILE A 55 10.57 -2.04 3.39
CA ILE A 55 10.07 -2.13 4.76
C ILE A 55 9.22 -3.40 4.92
N ALA A 56 8.23 -3.61 4.03
CA ALA A 56 7.38 -4.79 4.09
C ALA A 56 8.17 -6.11 3.98
N LYS A 57 9.26 -6.12 3.19
CA LYS A 57 10.07 -7.32 2.96
C LYS A 57 11.13 -7.59 4.03
N TYR A 58 11.76 -6.55 4.56
CA TYR A 58 13.00 -6.69 5.34
C TYR A 58 12.90 -6.20 6.78
N LYS A 59 11.79 -5.57 7.19
CA LYS A 59 11.65 -5.06 8.55
C LYS A 59 11.28 -6.18 9.54
N GLY A 60 12.05 -6.28 10.62
CA GLY A 60 11.73 -7.11 11.78
C GLY A 60 11.73 -8.61 11.51
N ASP A 61 10.77 -9.31 12.10
CA ASP A 61 10.52 -10.76 11.98
C ASP A 61 9.67 -11.14 10.76
N GLY A 62 9.41 -10.19 9.85
CA GLY A 62 8.51 -10.40 8.72
C GLY A 62 7.03 -10.34 9.12
N SER A 63 6.66 -9.67 10.21
CA SER A 63 5.25 -9.39 10.53
C SER A 63 4.72 -8.12 9.86
N THR A 64 5.59 -7.25 9.33
CA THR A 64 5.20 -5.93 8.81
C THR A 64 4.38 -6.05 7.52
N THR A 65 3.17 -5.51 7.54
CA THR A 65 2.25 -5.51 6.41
C THR A 65 2.63 -4.47 5.37
N LEU A 66 2.20 -4.66 4.11
CA LEU A 66 2.40 -3.61 3.10
C LEU A 66 1.64 -2.33 3.47
N SER A 67 0.50 -2.44 4.15
CA SER A 67 -0.27 -1.30 4.65
C SER A 67 0.49 -0.51 5.72
N GLU A 68 1.13 -1.19 6.68
CA GLU A 68 1.96 -0.55 7.70
C GLU A 68 3.19 0.10 7.08
N ALA A 69 3.87 -0.62 6.19
CA ALA A 69 5.01 -0.10 5.44
C ALA A 69 4.65 1.16 4.63
N LEU A 70 3.48 1.14 3.99
CA LEU A 70 2.93 2.27 3.25
C LEU A 70 2.69 3.48 4.17
N ARG A 71 2.09 3.25 5.35
CA ARG A 71 1.86 4.29 6.35
C ARG A 71 3.16 4.88 6.90
N GLU A 72 4.20 4.07 7.08
CA GLU A 72 5.50 4.55 7.55
C GLU A 72 6.22 5.47 6.57
N VAL A 73 5.93 5.35 5.27
CA VAL A 73 6.55 6.19 4.22
C VAL A 73 5.68 7.40 3.91
N THR A 74 4.39 7.18 3.66
CA THR A 74 3.49 8.18 3.05
C THR A 74 2.48 8.74 4.04
N GLY A 75 2.26 8.08 5.18
CA GLY A 75 1.31 8.52 6.19
C GLY A 75 1.81 9.72 7.00
N PRO A 76 0.96 10.24 7.90
CA PRO A 76 1.33 11.33 8.81
C PRO A 76 2.59 10.99 9.62
N GLY A 77 3.58 11.89 9.57
CA GLY A 77 4.87 11.69 10.21
C GLY A 77 5.83 10.75 9.48
N GLY A 78 5.44 10.19 8.32
CA GLY A 78 6.21 9.21 7.55
C GLY A 78 7.46 9.77 6.86
N GLU A 79 8.19 8.90 6.16
CA GLU A 79 9.47 9.23 5.50
C GLU A 79 9.38 10.42 4.55
N LEU A 80 8.31 10.54 3.76
CA LEU A 80 8.13 11.69 2.86
C LEU A 80 8.14 13.00 3.66
N GLN A 81 7.34 13.07 4.72
CA GLN A 81 7.30 14.24 5.61
C GLN A 81 8.65 14.47 6.31
N ARG A 82 9.30 13.42 6.82
CA ARG A 82 10.62 13.51 7.46
C ARG A 82 11.68 14.07 6.51
N SER A 83 11.62 13.68 5.24
CA SER A 83 12.57 14.12 4.21
C SER A 83 12.53 15.64 3.95
N ALA A 84 11.42 16.30 4.27
CA ALA A 84 11.27 17.75 4.16
C ALA A 84 11.91 18.51 5.33
N GLY A 85 12.07 17.87 6.49
CA GLY A 85 12.64 18.47 7.70
C GLY A 85 11.95 19.80 8.07
N ASN A 86 12.72 20.87 8.19
CA ASN A 86 12.22 22.20 8.55
C ASN A 86 11.40 22.92 7.45
N ARG A 87 11.28 22.31 6.26
CA ARG A 87 10.52 22.79 5.10
C ARG A 87 9.10 22.20 5.03
N TRP A 88 8.82 21.18 5.84
CA TRP A 88 7.49 20.59 5.95
C TRP A 88 6.42 21.67 6.21
N LYS A 89 5.30 21.62 5.47
CA LYS A 89 4.20 22.62 5.47
C LYS A 89 4.59 24.06 5.11
N LYS A 90 5.77 24.29 4.52
CA LYS A 90 6.19 25.62 4.04
C LYS A 90 6.32 25.69 2.53
N THR A 91 6.82 24.63 1.90
CA THR A 91 7.13 24.62 0.46
C THR A 91 6.39 23.53 -0.32
N GLY A 92 5.57 22.72 0.35
CA GLY A 92 4.98 21.50 -0.21
C GLY A 92 5.96 20.31 -0.30
N GLU A 93 7.22 20.48 0.11
CA GLU A 93 8.14 19.34 0.24
C GLU A 93 7.64 18.32 1.26
N GLY A 94 7.80 17.04 0.93
CA GLY A 94 7.34 15.91 1.73
C GLY A 94 5.86 15.58 1.61
N GLU A 95 5.08 16.38 0.86
CA GLU A 95 3.65 16.12 0.66
C GLU A 95 3.44 15.12 -0.48
N GLY A 96 2.54 14.17 -0.25
CA GLY A 96 2.14 13.23 -1.28
C GLY A 96 1.24 12.11 -0.78
N GLY A 97 0.97 11.20 -1.71
CA GLY A 97 0.12 10.04 -1.53
C GLY A 97 0.56 8.90 -2.44
N MET A 98 0.14 7.69 -2.07
CA MET A 98 0.40 6.48 -2.83
C MET A 98 -0.84 5.60 -2.85
N ILE A 99 -1.04 4.96 -3.99
CA ILE A 99 -1.97 3.84 -4.14
C ILE A 99 -1.18 2.58 -4.47
N GLY A 100 -1.70 1.42 -4.12
CA GLY A 100 -1.06 0.15 -4.40
C GLY A 100 -2.04 -1.01 -4.47
N ILE A 101 -1.60 -2.06 -5.15
CA ILE A 101 -2.22 -3.37 -5.11
C ILE A 101 -1.17 -4.36 -4.63
N GLU A 102 -1.47 -5.07 -3.57
CA GLU A 102 -0.72 -6.25 -3.14
C GLU A 102 -1.44 -7.50 -3.64
N CYS A 103 -0.70 -8.45 -4.21
CA CYS A 103 -1.20 -9.77 -4.55
C CYS A 103 -0.37 -10.83 -3.83
N ALA A 104 -1.02 -11.75 -3.14
CA ALA A 104 -0.41 -12.93 -2.53
C ALA A 104 -0.98 -14.20 -3.18
N VAL A 105 -0.10 -15.09 -3.65
CA VAL A 105 -0.46 -16.38 -4.25
C VAL A 105 0.11 -17.49 -3.39
N VAL A 106 -0.75 -18.40 -2.93
CA VAL A 106 -0.37 -19.58 -2.17
C VAL A 106 -0.16 -20.74 -3.15
N LYS A 107 1.03 -21.32 -3.14
CA LYS A 107 1.38 -22.49 -3.97
C LYS A 107 1.59 -23.73 -3.12
N GLY A 108 1.09 -24.88 -3.58
CA GLY A 108 1.40 -26.19 -3.02
C GLY A 108 2.87 -26.60 -3.26
N GLU A 109 3.26 -27.74 -2.68
CA GLU A 109 4.63 -28.28 -2.83
C GLU A 109 4.97 -28.69 -4.26
N ASP A 110 3.96 -29.09 -5.03
CA ASP A 110 4.04 -29.40 -6.47
C ASP A 110 4.00 -28.16 -7.37
N GLY A 111 3.88 -26.97 -6.78
CA GLY A 111 3.77 -25.69 -7.48
C GLY A 111 2.35 -25.32 -7.91
N GLU A 112 1.33 -26.12 -7.59
CA GLU A 112 -0.07 -25.83 -7.88
C GLU A 112 -0.54 -24.56 -7.15
N VAL A 113 -1.38 -23.74 -7.77
CA VAL A 113 -1.94 -22.54 -7.09
C VAL A 113 -3.14 -22.97 -6.24
N LYS A 114 -2.98 -22.93 -4.92
CA LYS A 114 -4.03 -23.26 -3.94
C LYS A 114 -4.93 -22.08 -3.60
N GLY A 115 -4.47 -20.86 -3.84
CA GLY A 115 -5.26 -19.66 -3.61
C GLY A 115 -4.54 -18.38 -3.99
N ALA A 116 -5.29 -17.31 -4.16
CA ALA A 116 -4.76 -15.97 -4.36
C ALA A 116 -5.63 -14.94 -3.61
N GLN A 117 -5.00 -13.90 -3.13
CA GLN A 117 -5.65 -12.77 -2.49
C GLN A 117 -5.02 -11.47 -2.99
N ALA A 118 -5.85 -10.44 -3.16
CA ALA A 118 -5.40 -9.11 -3.54
C ALA A 118 -5.96 -8.07 -2.57
N TYR A 119 -5.16 -7.05 -2.27
CA TYR A 119 -5.52 -5.94 -1.40
C TYR A 119 -5.24 -4.64 -2.12
N VAL A 120 -6.22 -3.73 -2.11
CA VAL A 120 -6.02 -2.35 -2.58
C VAL A 120 -5.68 -1.47 -1.40
N LEU A 121 -4.59 -0.71 -1.53
CA LEU A 121 -4.03 0.14 -0.50
C LEU A 121 -4.00 1.58 -1.00
N ALA A 122 -4.27 2.53 -0.10
CA ALA A 122 -4.07 3.94 -0.37
C ALA A 122 -3.73 4.68 0.92
N GLU A 123 -2.73 5.57 0.87
CA GLU A 123 -2.30 6.36 2.02
C GLU A 123 -1.70 7.68 1.55
N TYR A 124 -1.86 8.73 2.36
CA TYR A 124 -1.33 10.06 2.04
C TYR A 124 -1.14 10.93 3.29
N ASN A 125 -0.30 11.95 3.19
CA ASN A 125 -0.03 12.93 4.25
C ASN A 125 -0.41 14.38 3.88
N CYS A 126 -0.84 14.61 2.64
CA CYS A 126 -1.31 15.90 2.15
C CYS A 126 -2.77 16.18 2.56
N GLY A 127 -3.28 17.34 2.16
CA GLY A 127 -4.66 17.75 2.45
C GLY A 127 -5.74 16.83 1.88
N GLY A 128 -5.45 16.07 0.82
CA GLY A 128 -6.36 15.10 0.22
C GLY A 128 -5.73 14.40 -0.98
N MET A 129 -6.31 13.28 -1.39
CA MET A 129 -5.87 12.51 -2.55
C MET A 129 -7.06 11.94 -3.32
N PHE A 130 -7.34 12.52 -4.49
CA PHE A 130 -8.27 11.96 -5.46
C PHE A 130 -7.82 10.55 -5.85
N ARG A 131 -8.66 9.56 -5.56
CA ARG A 131 -8.39 8.15 -5.83
C ARG A 131 -9.69 7.43 -6.09
N ALA A 132 -9.61 6.38 -6.89
CA ALA A 132 -10.70 5.44 -7.09
C ALA A 132 -10.19 4.01 -6.94
N THR A 133 -11.05 3.14 -6.43
CA THR A 133 -10.79 1.70 -6.30
C THR A 133 -12.03 0.91 -6.70
N VAL A 134 -11.84 -0.36 -7.03
CA VAL A 134 -12.91 -1.35 -7.01
C VAL A 134 -12.79 -2.11 -5.70
N ASN A 135 -13.84 -2.10 -4.87
CA ASN A 135 -13.86 -2.80 -3.58
C ASN A 135 -14.02 -4.32 -3.78
N GLU A 136 -14.02 -5.07 -2.67
CA GLU A 136 -14.14 -6.54 -2.70
C GLU A 136 -15.50 -7.01 -3.26
N ASP A 137 -16.55 -6.18 -3.16
CA ASP A 137 -17.87 -6.43 -3.74
C ASP A 137 -17.97 -6.10 -5.24
N GLY A 138 -16.85 -5.71 -5.86
CA GLY A 138 -16.78 -5.36 -7.27
C GLY A 138 -17.36 -3.98 -7.61
N LYS A 139 -17.54 -3.10 -6.62
CA LYS A 139 -18.07 -1.75 -6.79
C LYS A 139 -16.96 -0.71 -6.89
N ALA A 140 -17.07 0.19 -7.87
CA ALA A 140 -16.19 1.34 -8.00
C ALA A 140 -16.56 2.40 -6.96
N VAL A 141 -15.55 2.93 -6.27
CA VAL A 141 -15.68 3.97 -5.25
C VAL A 141 -14.60 5.01 -5.46
N ALA A 142 -15.00 6.28 -5.55
CA ALA A 142 -14.07 7.42 -5.57
C ALA A 142 -14.01 8.08 -4.19
N ARG A 143 -12.81 8.48 -3.76
CA ARG A 143 -12.54 9.16 -2.48
C ARG A 143 -11.54 10.28 -2.70
N VAL A 144 -11.62 11.33 -1.90
CA VAL A 144 -10.62 12.40 -1.84
C VAL A 144 -10.03 12.47 -0.44
N TRP A 145 -10.90 12.38 0.56
CA TRP A 145 -10.53 12.52 1.96
C TRP A 145 -10.31 11.17 2.65
N LYS A 146 -9.76 11.19 3.86
CA LYS A 146 -9.78 10.07 4.79
C LYS A 146 -11.10 10.11 5.54
N GLU A 147 -11.48 8.98 6.10
CA GLU A 147 -12.54 8.94 7.10
C GLU A 147 -12.22 10.00 8.18
N ASP A 148 -13.25 10.74 8.59
CA ASP A 148 -13.18 11.82 9.58
C ASP A 148 -12.36 13.07 9.21
N GLN A 149 -11.88 13.19 7.97
CA GLN A 149 -11.17 14.41 7.53
C GLN A 149 -12.13 15.51 7.00
N TYR A 150 -13.45 15.31 7.12
CA TYR A 150 -14.47 16.12 6.43
C TYR A 150 -14.75 17.50 7.04
N GLU A 151 -14.36 17.76 8.29
CA GLU A 151 -14.75 19.01 8.97
C GLU A 151 -14.12 20.24 8.30
N GLY A 152 -14.98 21.09 7.72
CA GLY A 152 -14.59 22.34 7.07
C GLY A 152 -14.00 22.20 5.66
N LEU A 153 -14.02 21.00 5.06
CA LEU A 153 -13.61 20.76 3.68
C LEU A 153 -14.82 20.72 2.73
N GLU A 154 -14.58 21.06 1.46
CA GLU A 154 -15.58 20.90 0.41
C GLU A 154 -15.87 19.40 0.20
N GLY A 155 -17.12 19.00 0.46
CA GLY A 155 -17.59 17.65 0.16
C GLY A 155 -17.92 17.52 -1.33
N TYR A 156 -17.44 16.46 -1.97
CA TYR A 156 -17.86 16.16 -3.33
C TYR A 156 -19.17 15.36 -3.32
N GLU A 157 -20.13 15.76 -4.13
CA GLU A 157 -21.51 15.21 -4.17
C GLU A 157 -21.57 13.67 -4.25
N ASN A 158 -20.58 13.05 -4.89
CA ASN A 158 -20.54 11.60 -5.13
C ASN A 158 -19.38 10.90 -4.40
N GLU A 159 -18.70 11.59 -3.47
CA GLU A 159 -17.61 10.98 -2.72
C GLU A 159 -18.10 9.78 -1.93
N GLY A 160 -17.44 8.65 -2.13
CA GLY A 160 -17.73 7.45 -1.39
C GLY A 160 -18.94 6.66 -1.82
N LYS A 161 -19.70 7.18 -2.80
CA LYS A 161 -20.78 6.44 -3.40
C LYS A 161 -20.22 5.27 -4.22
N GLU A 162 -20.91 4.14 -4.10
CA GLU A 162 -20.56 2.92 -4.82
C GLU A 162 -21.31 2.85 -6.15
N TYR A 163 -20.58 2.44 -7.19
CA TYR A 163 -21.10 2.28 -8.55
C TYR A 163 -20.78 0.89 -9.06
N ASP A 164 -21.66 0.34 -9.90
CA ASP A 164 -21.26 -0.82 -10.69
C ASP A 164 -20.38 -0.33 -11.86
N PRO A 165 -19.11 -0.79 -11.98
CA PRO A 165 -18.24 -0.35 -13.08
C PRO A 165 -18.84 -0.63 -14.47
N ARG A 166 -19.75 -1.62 -14.57
CA ARG A 166 -20.42 -1.99 -15.82
C ARG A 166 -21.43 -0.94 -16.26
N ASP A 167 -22.02 -0.19 -15.32
CA ASP A 167 -23.00 0.85 -15.61
C ASP A 167 -22.32 2.11 -16.19
N LEU A 168 -21.03 2.29 -15.93
CA LEU A 168 -20.21 3.40 -16.43
C LEU A 168 -19.71 3.18 -17.87
N LYS A 169 -20.04 2.03 -18.47
CA LYS A 169 -19.55 1.64 -19.81
C LYS A 169 -20.19 2.52 -20.88
N GLY A 170 -19.39 3.41 -21.48
CA GLY A 170 -19.81 4.27 -22.59
C GLY A 170 -20.04 5.74 -22.23
N GLU A 171 -19.89 6.12 -20.96
CA GLU A 171 -20.09 7.51 -20.53
C GLU A 171 -18.91 8.45 -20.84
N LYS A 172 -17.73 7.91 -21.17
CA LYS A 172 -16.58 8.67 -21.71
C LYS A 172 -15.80 7.82 -22.71
N ALA A 173 -16.03 8.09 -24.00
CA ALA A 173 -15.07 7.84 -25.09
C ALA A 173 -14.51 9.19 -25.54
#